data_AF-H2YAZ7-F1
#
_entry.id   AF-H2YAZ7-F1
#
_cell.length_a   1.000
_cell.length_b   1.000
_cell.length_c   1.000
_cell.angle_alpha   90.00
_cell.angle_beta   90.00
_cell.angle_gamma   90.00
#
_symmetry.space_group_name_H-M   'P 1'
#
loop_
_entity.id
_entity.type
_entity.pdbx_description
1 polymer ?
#
loop_
_entity_poly.entity_id
_entity_poly.type
_entity_poly.pdbx_seq_one_letter_code
_entity_poly.pdbx_strand_id
1 'polypeptide(L)'
;MSAAIAKRGNYGAFLGENWKLVEKLIKVCHEKLSVPITCKIRVFEDLEKTVEYAKMIERAGCQLLTVHGRTKEMKGPMTGLASWKHIKAIKEAVKIPVFANGNIQYKSDVERCMTETSVDGVMVAEGNLHNPCIFTDTRPVIWDIALEYIEYATKYPCPPSYARGHIFKICHHGLQRHTAARDLLGSSRDLKDMKRSVELLRDACVETCWVDKDGVNDSLPFRHWFCQPYVRPAPKPKENKVEKPAICKVNQNGQISKTKLKKMMKRCRKSGDLGVEGLDPAEKAKKLLKIIEEKSPKKVYDICVKCGNPGSSRCAFKSCKPCCKSRSREIDVSCTMHQNSRAKKAQ
;
A
#
# COMPACT_ATOMS: atom_id res chain seq x y z
N MET A 1 3.58 9.01 5.44
CA MET A 1 2.88 9.00 6.75
C MET A 1 1.93 7.82 6.82
N SER A 2 1.97 6.99 7.87
CA SER A 2 1.13 5.77 7.93
C SER A 2 -0.29 6.09 8.41
N ALA A 3 -1.28 5.30 7.95
CA ALA A 3 -2.68 5.46 8.36
C ALA A 3 -2.88 5.36 9.88
N ALA A 4 -2.00 4.63 10.58
CA ALA A 4 -2.02 4.51 12.05
C ALA A 4 -1.68 5.84 12.74
N ILE A 5 -0.75 6.62 12.19
CA ILE A 5 -0.38 7.94 12.74
C ILE A 5 -1.55 8.91 12.51
N ALA A 6 -2.13 8.92 11.31
CA ALA A 6 -3.30 9.76 11.01
C ALA A 6 -4.50 9.43 11.89
N LYS A 7 -4.75 8.14 12.16
CA LYS A 7 -5.80 7.70 13.07
C LYS A 7 -5.56 8.20 14.50
N ARG A 8 -4.33 8.06 15.00
CA ARG A 8 -3.98 8.47 16.37
C ARG A 8 -4.03 9.99 16.54
N GLY A 9 -3.60 10.75 15.54
CA GLY A 9 -3.64 12.21 15.57
C GLY A 9 -4.96 12.83 15.12
N ASN A 10 -5.95 12.00 14.77
CA ASN A 10 -7.27 12.41 14.29
C ASN A 10 -7.26 13.46 13.17
N TYR A 11 -6.40 13.25 12.16
CA TYR A 11 -6.28 14.14 11.00
C TYR A 11 -6.44 13.37 9.68
N GLY A 12 -6.52 14.11 8.56
CA GLY A 12 -6.79 13.54 7.24
C GLY A 12 -8.18 12.89 7.17
N ALA A 13 -8.28 11.69 6.60
CA ALA A 13 -9.58 11.02 6.44
C ALA A 13 -10.30 10.68 7.77
N PHE A 14 -9.60 10.68 8.91
CA PHE A 14 -10.22 10.46 10.23
C PHE A 14 -10.87 11.72 10.79
N LEU A 15 -10.39 12.90 10.39
CA LEU A 15 -11.00 14.18 10.73
C LEU A 15 -12.42 14.29 10.17
N GLY A 16 -12.67 13.68 9.00
CA GLY A 16 -13.97 13.67 8.34
C GLY A 16 -15.08 12.91 9.10
N GLU A 17 -14.78 12.25 10.22
CA GLU A 17 -15.81 11.71 11.12
C GLU A 17 -16.38 12.76 12.07
N ASN A 18 -15.71 13.92 12.23
CA ASN A 18 -16.17 15.02 13.06
C ASN A 18 -16.50 16.24 12.19
N TRP A 19 -17.70 16.25 11.60
CA TRP A 19 -18.13 17.28 10.64
C TRP A 19 -18.14 18.67 11.25
N LYS A 20 -18.57 18.80 12.51
CA LYS A 20 -18.56 20.09 13.23
C LYS A 20 -17.16 20.68 13.34
N LEU A 21 -16.16 19.84 13.59
CA LEU A 21 -14.77 20.30 13.64
C LEU A 21 -14.25 20.68 12.25
N VAL A 22 -14.56 19.88 11.23
CA VAL A 22 -14.19 20.18 9.83
C VAL A 22 -14.77 21.52 9.40
N GLU A 23 -16.07 21.73 9.61
CA GLU A 23 -16.78 22.98 9.31
C GLU A 23 -16.11 24.17 9.99
N LYS A 24 -15.85 24.07 11.30
CA LYS A 24 -15.20 25.12 12.07
C LYS A 24 -13.80 25.45 11.54
N LEU A 25 -13.01 24.43 11.20
CA LEU A 25 -11.65 24.63 10.67
C LEU A 25 -11.68 25.35 9.32
N ILE A 26 -12.53 24.90 8.39
CA ILE A 26 -12.65 25.52 7.07
C ILE A 26 -13.12 26.97 7.21
N LYS A 27 -14.17 27.20 8.01
CA LYS A 27 -14.73 28.53 8.23
C LYS A 27 -13.70 29.50 8.80
N VAL A 28 -12.96 29.10 9.83
CA VAL A 28 -11.90 29.94 10.41
C VAL A 28 -10.81 30.23 9.37
N CYS A 29 -10.37 29.24 8.61
CA CYS A 29 -9.37 29.46 7.55
C CYS A 29 -9.89 30.43 6.48
N HIS A 30 -11.14 30.26 6.03
CA HIS A 30 -11.76 31.09 5.01
C HIS A 30 -11.92 32.55 5.47
N GLU A 31 -12.30 32.77 6.72
CA GLU A 31 -12.48 34.11 7.29
C GLU A 31 -11.16 34.82 7.62
N LYS A 32 -10.07 34.08 7.89
CA LYS A 32 -8.82 34.63 8.43
C LYS A 32 -7.67 34.67 7.44
N LEU A 33 -7.72 33.91 6.36
CA LEU A 33 -6.66 33.87 5.36
C LEU A 33 -7.08 34.64 4.11
N SER A 34 -6.13 35.36 3.51
CA SER A 34 -6.35 36.13 2.27
C SER A 34 -6.28 35.28 1.00
N VAL A 35 -5.92 34.00 1.13
CA VAL A 35 -5.78 33.05 0.02
C VAL A 35 -6.93 32.05 0.01
N PRO A 36 -7.33 31.51 -1.16
CA PRO A 36 -8.42 30.56 -1.25
C PRO A 36 -8.18 29.29 -0.43
N ILE A 37 -9.22 28.83 0.27
CA ILE A 37 -9.17 27.57 1.01
C ILE A 37 -9.73 26.45 0.15
N THR A 38 -8.91 25.43 -0.08
CA THR A 38 -9.29 24.25 -0.85
C THR A 38 -9.30 23.01 0.05
N CYS A 39 -10.20 22.08 -0.24
CA CYS A 39 -10.31 20.83 0.51
C CYS A 39 -10.02 19.63 -0.39
N LYS A 40 -9.36 18.62 0.16
CA LYS A 40 -9.21 17.32 -0.49
C LYS A 40 -9.78 16.21 0.39
N ILE A 41 -10.80 15.53 -0.09
CA ILE A 41 -11.52 14.51 0.67
C ILE A 41 -11.42 13.12 0.06
N ARG A 42 -11.82 12.13 0.86
CA ARG A 42 -12.19 10.78 0.42
C ARG A 42 -13.70 10.63 0.61
N VAL A 43 -14.32 9.81 -0.23
CA VAL A 43 -15.76 9.51 -0.15
C VAL A 43 -16.06 8.59 1.04
N PHE A 44 -17.30 8.61 1.52
CA PHE A 44 -17.84 7.56 2.39
C PHE A 44 -18.33 6.39 1.55
N GLU A 45 -18.73 5.28 2.19
CA GLU A 45 -19.37 4.16 1.50
C GLU A 45 -20.77 4.54 0.99
N ASP A 46 -21.46 5.39 1.77
CA ASP A 46 -22.77 5.93 1.47
C ASP A 46 -22.64 7.19 0.59
N LEU A 47 -23.39 7.21 -0.51
CA LEU A 47 -23.30 8.25 -1.53
C LEU A 47 -23.95 9.55 -1.05
N GLU A 48 -25.11 9.44 -0.41
CA GLU A 48 -25.89 10.55 0.12
C GLU A 48 -25.11 11.27 1.21
N LYS A 49 -24.51 10.53 2.15
CA LYS A 49 -23.60 11.06 3.17
C LYS A 49 -22.39 11.75 2.54
N THR A 50 -21.85 11.21 1.45
CA THR A 50 -20.74 11.81 0.71
C THR A 50 -21.13 13.16 0.11
N VAL A 51 -22.32 13.25 -0.49
CA VAL A 51 -22.85 14.49 -1.06
C VAL A 51 -23.13 15.52 0.02
N GLU A 52 -23.77 15.15 1.12
CA GLU A 52 -24.06 16.07 2.22
C GLU A 52 -22.79 16.59 2.90
N TYR A 53 -21.75 15.76 2.98
CA TYR A 53 -20.45 16.19 3.46
C TYR A 53 -19.81 17.24 2.54
N ALA A 54 -19.89 17.05 1.23
CA ALA A 54 -19.37 18.00 0.25
C ALA A 54 -20.11 19.35 0.31
N LYS A 55 -21.45 19.34 0.42
CA LYS A 55 -22.24 20.56 0.60
C LYS A 55 -21.90 21.30 1.89
N MET A 56 -21.66 20.57 2.99
CA MET A 56 -21.19 21.18 4.24
C MET A 56 -19.83 21.86 4.06
N ILE A 57 -18.88 21.19 3.40
CA ILE A 57 -17.55 21.74 3.10
C ILE A 57 -17.66 23.03 2.27
N GLU A 58 -18.51 23.04 1.25
CA GLU A 58 -18.79 24.24 0.45
C GLU A 58 -19.35 25.37 1.31
N ARG A 59 -20.41 25.11 2.09
CA ARG A 59 -21.02 26.12 2.99
C ARG A 59 -20.03 26.66 4.02
N ALA A 60 -19.05 25.86 4.43
CA ALA A 60 -18.01 26.28 5.37
C ALA A 60 -16.99 27.25 4.77
N GLY A 61 -17.01 27.51 3.45
CA GLY A 61 -16.12 28.45 2.78
C GLY A 61 -15.01 27.80 1.92
N CYS A 62 -15.12 26.51 1.63
CA CYS A 62 -14.22 25.87 0.66
C CYS A 62 -14.48 26.40 -0.75
N GLN A 63 -13.42 26.76 -1.48
CA GLN A 63 -13.51 27.36 -2.82
C GLN A 63 -13.11 26.41 -3.96
N LEU A 64 -12.48 25.27 -3.66
CA LEU A 64 -12.23 24.18 -4.61
C LEU A 64 -12.18 22.85 -3.86
N LEU A 65 -12.91 21.85 -4.36
CA LEU A 65 -13.00 20.53 -3.73
C LEU A 65 -12.35 19.45 -4.60
N THR A 66 -11.25 18.87 -4.15
CA THR A 66 -10.68 17.66 -4.76
C THR A 66 -11.25 16.40 -4.10
N VAL A 67 -11.83 15.51 -4.88
CA VAL A 67 -12.49 14.29 -4.37
C VAL A 67 -11.72 13.05 -4.82
N HIS A 68 -11.18 12.30 -3.87
CA HIS A 68 -10.70 10.95 -4.15
C HIS A 68 -11.86 9.95 -4.01
N GLY A 69 -12.27 9.32 -5.11
CA GLY A 69 -13.38 8.37 -5.16
C GLY A 69 -13.19 7.06 -4.39
N ARG A 70 -12.22 6.97 -3.48
CA ARG A 70 -11.98 5.80 -2.63
C ARG A 70 -12.27 6.12 -1.18
N THR A 71 -12.87 5.18 -0.46
CA THR A 71 -13.08 5.30 0.98
C THR A 71 -11.77 5.28 1.74
N LYS A 72 -11.79 5.65 3.02
CA LYS A 72 -10.59 5.59 3.87
C LYS A 72 -10.10 4.16 4.11
N GLU A 73 -10.95 3.14 3.97
CA GLU A 73 -10.59 1.74 4.19
C GLU A 73 -9.96 1.07 2.95
N MET A 74 -10.21 1.64 1.76
CA MET A 74 -9.61 1.21 0.50
C MET A 74 -8.12 1.59 0.41
N LYS A 75 -7.28 0.72 0.97
CA LYS A 75 -5.82 0.88 1.07
C LYS A 75 -5.08 -0.43 0.81
N GLY A 76 -3.82 -0.33 0.39
CA GLY A 76 -2.93 -1.48 0.23
C GLY A 76 -3.48 -2.50 -0.77
N PRO A 77 -3.54 -3.80 -0.45
CA PRO A 77 -4.17 -4.81 -1.30
C PRO A 77 -5.65 -4.54 -1.60
N MET A 78 -6.36 -3.85 -0.70
CA MET A 78 -7.79 -3.55 -0.82
C MET A 78 -8.06 -2.18 -1.46
N THR A 79 -7.12 -1.65 -2.24
CA THR A 79 -7.23 -0.29 -2.79
C THR A 79 -8.38 -0.14 -3.78
N GLY A 80 -8.69 -1.16 -4.59
CA GLY A 80 -9.81 -1.15 -5.53
C GLY A 80 -9.81 0.02 -6.54
N LEU A 81 -10.94 0.20 -7.23
CA LEU A 81 -11.19 1.32 -8.14
C LEU A 81 -11.84 2.50 -7.41
N ALA A 82 -11.52 3.72 -7.81
CA ALA A 82 -12.16 4.93 -7.36
C ALA A 82 -13.55 5.03 -7.99
N SER A 83 -14.56 5.32 -7.18
CA SER A 83 -15.93 5.51 -7.63
C SER A 83 -16.10 6.89 -8.26
N TRP A 84 -16.06 6.93 -9.59
CA TRP A 84 -16.43 8.13 -10.36
C TRP A 84 -17.91 8.48 -10.21
N LYS A 85 -18.77 7.51 -9.88
CA LYS A 85 -20.18 7.74 -9.48
C LYS A 85 -20.30 8.72 -8.30
N HIS A 86 -19.51 8.53 -7.24
CA HIS A 86 -19.53 9.45 -6.09
C HIS A 86 -19.02 10.83 -6.45
N ILE A 87 -17.97 10.90 -7.29
CA ILE A 87 -17.39 12.17 -7.72
C ILE A 87 -18.40 12.96 -8.56
N LYS A 88 -19.08 12.30 -9.51
CA LYS A 88 -20.16 12.89 -10.31
C LYS A 88 -21.29 13.43 -9.45
N ALA A 89 -21.78 12.62 -8.49
CA ALA A 89 -22.84 13.04 -7.58
C ALA A 89 -22.45 14.27 -6.74
N ILE A 90 -21.19 14.38 -6.32
CA ILE A 90 -20.69 15.60 -5.67
C ILE A 90 -20.70 16.77 -6.66
N LYS A 91 -20.17 16.60 -7.87
CA LYS A 91 -20.09 17.66 -8.87
C LYS A 91 -21.46 18.22 -9.25
N GLU A 92 -22.49 17.37 -9.31
CA GLU A 92 -23.88 17.79 -9.57
C GLU A 92 -24.51 18.54 -8.38
N ALA A 93 -23.99 18.34 -7.17
CA ALA A 93 -24.61 18.85 -5.94
C ALA A 93 -23.99 20.13 -5.37
N VAL A 94 -22.75 20.47 -5.74
CA VAL A 94 -22.04 21.68 -5.29
C VAL A 94 -21.80 22.65 -6.44
N LYS A 95 -21.66 23.93 -6.14
CA LYS A 95 -21.42 25.00 -7.13
C LYS A 95 -19.93 25.31 -7.31
N ILE A 96 -19.10 25.05 -6.31
CA ILE A 96 -17.65 25.25 -6.39
C ILE A 96 -16.99 24.27 -7.38
N PRO A 97 -15.81 24.61 -7.94
CA PRO A 97 -15.04 23.69 -8.77
C PRO A 97 -14.69 22.38 -8.03
N VAL A 98 -14.90 21.26 -8.72
CA VAL A 98 -14.63 19.91 -8.22
C VAL A 98 -13.56 19.25 -9.09
N PHE A 99 -12.49 18.77 -8.45
CA PHE A 99 -11.42 18.02 -9.12
C PHE A 99 -11.53 16.52 -8.79
N ALA A 100 -11.57 15.67 -9.82
CA ALA A 100 -11.56 14.23 -9.63
C ALA A 100 -10.15 13.72 -9.28
N ASN A 101 -10.06 12.73 -8.38
CA ASN A 101 -8.82 12.04 -8.07
C ASN A 101 -9.04 10.52 -7.91
N GLY A 102 -8.10 9.76 -8.45
CA GLY A 102 -8.07 8.29 -8.33
C GLY A 102 -8.29 7.59 -9.67
N ASN A 103 -7.46 6.58 -9.93
CA ASN A 103 -7.48 5.77 -11.15
C ASN A 103 -7.24 6.54 -12.47
N ILE A 104 -6.49 7.64 -12.42
CA ILE A 104 -6.01 8.36 -13.60
C ILE A 104 -4.54 7.99 -13.81
N GLN A 105 -4.26 7.24 -14.88
CA GLN A 105 -2.97 6.65 -15.16
C GLN A 105 -2.36 7.15 -16.47
N TYR A 106 -3.19 7.50 -17.45
CA TYR A 106 -2.77 8.03 -18.76
C TYR A 106 -3.65 9.20 -19.21
N LYS A 107 -3.24 9.92 -20.27
CA LYS A 107 -3.95 11.11 -20.76
C LYS A 107 -5.42 10.83 -21.07
N SER A 108 -5.75 9.74 -21.77
CA SER A 108 -7.15 9.41 -22.06
C SER A 108 -7.98 9.02 -20.84
N ASP A 109 -7.39 8.68 -19.68
CA ASP A 109 -8.15 8.57 -18.43
C ASP A 109 -8.64 9.95 -17.95
N VAL A 110 -7.88 11.02 -18.22
CA VAL A 110 -8.28 12.40 -17.88
C VAL A 110 -9.53 12.78 -18.67
N GLU A 111 -9.48 12.61 -20.00
CA GLU A 111 -10.59 12.90 -20.91
C GLU A 111 -11.83 12.07 -20.55
N ARG A 112 -11.64 10.76 -20.33
CA ARG A 112 -12.73 9.86 -19.93
C ARG A 112 -13.34 10.26 -18.59
N CYS A 113 -12.51 10.58 -17.59
CA CYS A 113 -12.97 11.00 -16.28
C CYS A 113 -13.78 12.30 -16.35
N MET A 114 -13.27 13.30 -17.09
CA MET A 114 -13.98 14.57 -17.28
C MET A 114 -15.32 14.35 -18.00
N THR A 115 -15.34 13.53 -19.04
CA THR A 115 -16.57 13.23 -19.80
C THR A 115 -17.62 12.53 -18.94
N GLU A 116 -17.21 11.52 -18.16
CA GLU A 116 -18.16 10.73 -17.36
C GLU A 116 -18.70 11.47 -16.14
N THR A 117 -17.89 12.35 -15.53
CA THR A 117 -18.19 12.98 -14.23
C THR A 117 -18.52 14.47 -14.30
N SER A 118 -18.28 15.11 -15.45
CA SER A 118 -18.46 16.55 -15.66
C SER A 118 -17.68 17.44 -14.67
N VAL A 119 -16.60 16.92 -14.10
CA VAL A 119 -15.72 17.64 -13.16
C VAL A 119 -14.92 18.73 -13.88
N ASP A 120 -14.53 19.76 -13.13
CA ASP A 120 -13.81 20.92 -13.67
C ASP A 120 -12.30 20.68 -13.85
N GLY A 121 -11.81 19.55 -13.34
CA GLY A 121 -10.41 19.17 -13.46
C GLY A 121 -10.11 17.80 -12.86
N VAL A 122 -8.87 17.35 -13.08
CA VAL A 122 -8.39 16.06 -12.62
C VAL A 122 -7.05 16.24 -11.89
N MET A 123 -6.94 15.61 -10.72
CA MET A 123 -5.68 15.51 -9.98
C MET A 123 -5.08 14.12 -10.17
N VAL A 124 -3.86 14.07 -10.70
CA VAL A 124 -3.07 12.84 -10.87
C VAL A 124 -2.05 12.72 -9.74
N ALA A 125 -1.85 11.50 -9.23
CA ALA A 125 -0.82 11.22 -8.21
C ALA A 125 0.08 10.05 -8.62
N GLU A 126 -0.40 8.80 -8.50
CA GLU A 126 0.45 7.61 -8.72
C GLU A 126 0.94 7.46 -10.17
N GLY A 127 0.09 7.81 -11.16
CA GLY A 127 0.47 7.80 -12.58
C GLY A 127 1.63 8.77 -12.87
N ASN A 128 1.56 9.98 -12.32
CA ASN A 128 2.57 11.04 -12.52
C ASN A 128 3.96 10.66 -11.99
N LEU A 129 4.04 9.78 -10.98
CA LEU A 129 5.32 9.30 -10.46
C LEU A 129 6.07 8.40 -11.44
N HIS A 130 5.35 7.70 -12.33
CA HIS A 130 5.95 6.79 -13.32
C HIS A 130 6.01 7.40 -14.72
N ASN A 131 5.08 8.30 -15.02
CA ASN A 131 5.07 9.11 -16.23
C ASN A 131 4.80 10.59 -15.87
N PRO A 132 5.85 11.38 -15.58
CA PRO A 132 5.70 12.82 -15.32
C PRO A 132 5.11 13.61 -16.52
N CYS A 133 5.18 13.03 -17.72
CA CYS A 133 4.69 13.63 -18.96
C CYS A 133 3.26 13.19 -19.30
N ILE A 134 2.49 12.70 -18.33
CA ILE A 134 1.10 12.21 -18.51
C ILE A 134 0.16 13.22 -19.17
N PHE A 135 0.42 14.51 -19.01
CA PHE A 135 -0.39 15.60 -19.60
C PHE A 135 0.09 16.04 -20.98
N THR A 136 1.13 15.43 -21.52
CA THR A 136 1.69 15.73 -22.84
C THR A 136 1.32 14.64 -23.84
N ASP A 137 1.38 14.95 -25.12
CA ASP A 137 1.26 13.98 -26.21
C ASP A 137 2.61 13.31 -26.55
N THR A 138 3.61 13.48 -25.69
CA THR A 138 4.94 12.92 -25.90
C THR A 138 5.07 11.56 -25.24
N ARG A 139 5.93 10.73 -25.83
CA ARG A 139 6.34 9.44 -25.29
C ARG A 139 7.85 9.49 -24.99
N PRO A 140 8.27 10.18 -23.92
CA PRO A 140 9.68 10.35 -23.64
C PRO A 140 10.27 9.06 -23.09
N VAL A 141 11.56 8.89 -23.28
CA VAL A 141 12.33 7.81 -22.69
C VAL A 141 12.63 8.10 -21.22
N ILE A 142 12.67 7.06 -20.40
CA ILE A 142 12.74 7.16 -18.94
C ILE A 142 14.00 7.87 -18.44
N TRP A 143 15.13 7.73 -19.15
CA TRP A 143 16.40 8.32 -18.72
C TRP A 143 16.45 9.82 -18.99
N ASP A 144 15.85 10.32 -20.07
CA ASP A 144 15.79 11.78 -20.33
C ASP A 144 15.05 12.48 -19.19
N ILE A 145 13.88 11.96 -18.82
CA ILE A 145 13.07 12.48 -17.72
C ILE A 145 13.77 12.32 -16.36
N ALA A 146 14.45 11.20 -16.14
CA ALA A 146 15.18 10.99 -14.89
C ALA A 146 16.41 11.89 -14.76
N LEU A 147 17.14 12.14 -15.85
CA LEU A 147 18.30 13.05 -15.87
C LEU A 147 17.85 14.50 -15.69
N GLU A 148 16.79 14.93 -16.36
CA GLU A 148 16.18 16.26 -16.14
C GLU A 148 15.73 16.42 -14.67
N TYR A 149 15.08 15.40 -14.10
CA TYR A 149 14.72 15.41 -12.69
C TYR A 149 15.95 15.56 -11.77
N ILE A 150 17.06 14.91 -12.09
CA ILE A 150 18.32 15.03 -11.33
C ILE A 150 18.91 16.44 -11.45
N GLU A 151 18.80 17.09 -12.60
CA GLU A 151 19.20 18.49 -12.78
C GLU A 151 18.38 19.41 -11.87
N TYR A 152 17.07 19.24 -11.83
CA TYR A 152 16.21 19.97 -10.88
C TYR A 152 16.55 19.66 -9.42
N ALA A 153 16.79 18.39 -9.07
CA ALA A 153 17.18 18.00 -7.72
C ALA A 153 18.56 18.54 -7.32
N THR A 154 19.43 18.80 -8.29
CA THR A 154 20.72 19.47 -8.09
C THR A 154 20.53 20.97 -7.86
N LYS A 155 19.66 21.60 -8.65
CA LYS A 155 19.32 23.03 -8.51
C LYS A 155 18.55 23.33 -7.21
N TYR A 156 17.70 22.41 -6.78
CA TYR A 156 16.87 22.51 -5.59
C TYR A 156 17.10 21.29 -4.68
N PRO A 157 18.16 21.33 -3.84
CA PRO A 157 18.58 20.17 -3.06
C PRO A 157 17.49 19.62 -2.15
N CYS A 158 17.38 18.30 -2.13
CA CYS A 158 16.50 17.55 -1.24
C CYS A 158 17.24 16.35 -0.64
N PRO A 159 16.73 15.73 0.45
CA PRO A 159 17.28 14.49 0.95
C PRO A 159 17.42 13.44 -0.17
N PRO A 160 18.61 12.81 -0.35
CA PRO A 160 18.83 11.87 -1.45
C PRO A 160 17.83 10.72 -1.52
N SER A 161 17.29 10.30 -0.38
CA SER A 161 16.26 9.27 -0.30
C SER A 161 14.97 9.64 -1.05
N TYR A 162 14.64 10.93 -1.16
CA TYR A 162 13.45 11.42 -1.87
C TYR A 162 13.68 11.35 -3.38
N ALA A 163 14.80 11.91 -3.85
CA ALA A 163 15.20 11.85 -5.25
C ALA A 163 15.31 10.39 -5.74
N ARG A 164 16.00 9.53 -4.98
CA ARG A 164 16.11 8.11 -5.28
C ARG A 164 14.74 7.44 -5.41
N GLY A 165 13.79 7.78 -4.53
CA GLY A 165 12.42 7.27 -4.57
C GLY A 165 11.69 7.64 -5.85
N HIS A 166 11.86 8.86 -6.36
CA HIS A 166 11.27 9.30 -7.62
C HIS A 166 11.95 8.65 -8.84
N ILE A 167 13.28 8.55 -8.85
CA ILE A 167 14.00 7.90 -9.95
C ILE A 167 13.62 6.41 -10.04
N PHE A 168 13.45 5.72 -8.91
CA PHE A 168 12.91 4.34 -8.90
C PHE A 168 11.53 4.22 -9.54
N LYS A 169 10.72 5.28 -9.47
CA LYS A 169 9.36 5.31 -10.02
C LYS A 169 9.36 5.64 -11.51
N ILE A 170 10.10 6.67 -11.91
CA ILE A 170 10.28 7.07 -13.32
C ILE A 170 10.87 5.89 -14.11
N CYS A 171 11.95 5.29 -13.60
CA CYS A 171 12.66 4.21 -14.28
C CYS A 171 12.11 2.81 -13.97
N HIS A 172 10.92 2.70 -13.35
CA HIS A 172 10.44 1.45 -12.74
C HIS A 172 10.51 0.23 -13.67
N HIS A 173 10.00 0.38 -14.89
CA HIS A 173 9.89 -0.68 -15.89
C HIS A 173 11.27 -1.10 -16.42
N GLY A 174 12.13 -0.14 -16.73
CA GLY A 174 13.51 -0.42 -17.13
C GLY A 174 14.31 -1.14 -16.04
N LEU A 175 14.18 -0.70 -14.79
CA LEU A 175 14.87 -1.30 -13.64
C LEU A 175 14.34 -2.70 -13.27
N GLN A 176 13.17 -3.13 -13.76
CA GLN A 176 12.75 -4.53 -13.60
C GLN A 176 13.53 -5.48 -14.51
N ARG A 177 14.04 -4.98 -15.65
CA ARG A 177 14.80 -5.78 -16.63
C ARG A 177 16.30 -5.66 -16.42
N HIS A 178 16.77 -4.46 -16.09
CA HIS A 178 18.19 -4.14 -15.94
C HIS A 178 18.58 -4.04 -14.46
N THR A 179 18.84 -5.20 -13.85
CA THR A 179 19.07 -5.32 -12.40
C THR A 179 20.37 -4.64 -11.93
N ALA A 180 21.42 -4.59 -12.76
CA ALA A 180 22.66 -3.91 -12.41
C ALA A 180 22.44 -2.41 -12.14
N ALA A 181 21.68 -1.73 -13.00
CA ALA A 181 21.26 -0.35 -12.77
C ALA A 181 20.37 -0.23 -11.52
N ARG A 182 19.44 -1.16 -11.31
CA ARG A 182 18.59 -1.17 -10.10
C ARG A 182 19.38 -1.26 -8.80
N ASP A 183 20.39 -2.13 -8.76
CA ASP A 183 21.21 -2.35 -7.57
C ASP A 183 22.11 -1.15 -7.29
N LEU A 184 22.65 -0.52 -8.35
CA LEU A 184 23.38 0.75 -8.24
C LEU A 184 22.47 1.86 -7.72
N LEU A 185 21.26 2.03 -8.27
CA LEU A 185 20.30 3.02 -7.77
C LEU A 185 19.94 2.76 -6.30
N GLY A 186 19.76 1.49 -5.91
CA GLY A 186 19.41 1.10 -4.55
C GLY A 186 20.49 1.44 -3.52
N SER A 187 21.75 1.35 -3.93
CA SER A 187 22.92 1.65 -3.09
C SER A 187 23.40 3.10 -3.17
N SER A 188 22.92 3.88 -4.15
CA SER A 188 23.28 5.28 -4.39
C SER A 188 23.07 6.16 -3.16
N ARG A 189 24.06 6.98 -2.82
CA ARG A 189 24.02 7.88 -1.64
C ARG A 189 23.79 9.34 -1.99
N ASP A 190 24.12 9.73 -3.22
CA ASP A 190 23.98 11.09 -3.72
C ASP A 190 23.44 11.12 -5.16
N LEU A 191 23.22 12.33 -5.69
CA LEU A 191 22.70 12.52 -7.05
C LEU A 191 23.67 12.07 -8.14
N LYS A 192 24.99 12.03 -7.87
CA LYS A 192 26.01 11.60 -8.84
C LYS A 192 25.92 10.09 -9.05
N ASP A 193 25.79 9.32 -7.97
CA ASP A 193 25.55 7.87 -8.04
C ASP A 193 24.24 7.56 -8.78
N MET A 194 23.17 8.33 -8.48
CA MET A 194 21.88 8.16 -9.14
C MET A 194 21.96 8.47 -10.65
N LYS A 195 22.69 9.53 -11.03
CA LYS A 195 22.94 9.85 -12.44
C LYS A 195 23.66 8.71 -13.15
N ARG A 196 24.74 8.19 -12.57
CA ARG A 196 25.48 7.04 -13.11
C ARG A 196 24.58 5.82 -13.27
N SER A 197 23.68 5.59 -12.33
CA SER A 197 22.70 4.51 -12.43
C SER A 197 21.72 4.68 -13.59
N VAL A 198 21.30 5.91 -13.89
CA VAL A 198 20.40 6.20 -15.01
C VAL A 198 21.14 6.07 -16.34
N GLU A 199 22.39 6.53 -16.41
CA GLU A 199 23.25 6.35 -17.59
C GLU A 199 23.52 4.88 -17.88
N LEU A 200 23.84 4.08 -16.85
CA LEU A 200 23.97 2.63 -16.99
C LEU A 200 22.68 1.97 -17.51
N LEU A 201 21.52 2.44 -17.04
CA LEU A 201 20.23 1.95 -17.54
C LEU A 201 20.01 2.31 -19.02
N ARG A 202 20.35 3.54 -19.41
CA ARG A 202 20.29 4.01 -20.80
C ARG A 202 21.15 3.13 -21.69
N ASP A 203 22.43 2.98 -21.36
CA ASP A 203 23.39 2.26 -22.17
C ASP A 203 22.97 0.79 -22.35
N ALA A 204 22.56 0.13 -21.26
CA ALA A 204 22.02 -1.22 -21.32
C ALA A 204 20.76 -1.35 -22.19
N CYS A 205 19.84 -0.37 -22.16
CA CYS A 205 18.67 -0.36 -23.04
C CYS A 205 19.02 -0.12 -24.51
N VAL A 206 19.99 0.77 -24.80
CA VAL A 206 20.44 1.03 -26.17
C VAL A 206 21.08 -0.21 -26.77
N GLU A 207 21.96 -0.89 -26.03
CA GLU A 207 22.63 -2.12 -26.48
C GLU A 207 21.66 -3.27 -26.70
N THR A 208 20.73 -3.49 -25.76
CA THR A 208 19.85 -4.68 -25.79
C THR A 208 18.56 -4.47 -26.57
N CYS A 209 18.16 -3.23 -26.85
CA CYS A 209 16.80 -2.94 -27.30
C CYS A 209 16.67 -2.05 -28.55
N TRP A 210 17.75 -1.47 -29.06
CA TRP A 210 17.69 -0.73 -30.33
C TRP A 210 17.53 -1.68 -31.55
N VAL A 211 17.66 -2.99 -31.34
CA VAL A 211 17.60 -4.01 -32.39
C VAL A 211 16.41 -4.95 -32.15
N ASP A 212 15.18 -4.48 -32.33
CA ASP A 212 14.03 -5.38 -32.49
C ASP A 212 13.42 -5.24 -33.87
N LYS A 213 13.28 -6.39 -34.56
CA LYS A 213 12.72 -6.59 -35.89
C LYS A 213 11.20 -6.47 -35.95
N ASP A 214 10.56 -6.39 -34.78
CA ASP A 214 9.12 -6.30 -34.62
C ASP A 214 8.74 -4.84 -34.38
N GLY A 215 7.91 -4.29 -35.26
CA GLY A 215 7.57 -2.87 -35.36
C GLY A 215 7.22 -2.17 -34.04
N VAL A 216 7.17 -0.84 -34.10
CA VAL A 216 6.79 0.00 -32.96
C VAL A 216 5.36 -0.35 -32.53
N ASN A 217 5.20 -1.00 -31.38
CA ASN A 217 3.89 -1.16 -30.76
C ASN A 217 3.48 0.18 -30.13
N ASP A 218 2.47 0.83 -30.72
CA ASP A 218 1.90 2.09 -30.23
C ASP A 218 0.83 1.92 -29.15
N SER A 219 0.56 0.68 -28.73
CA SER A 219 -0.36 0.38 -27.63
C SER A 219 0.38 0.01 -26.33
N LEU A 220 -0.27 0.24 -25.19
CA LEU A 220 0.26 -0.15 -23.89
C LEU A 220 0.27 -1.68 -23.71
N PRO A 221 1.22 -2.26 -22.94
CA PRO A 221 2.35 -1.57 -22.30
C PRO A 221 3.40 -1.17 -23.33
N PHE A 222 3.94 0.04 -23.19
CA PHE A 222 5.05 0.48 -24.03
C PHE A 222 6.31 -0.32 -23.71
N ARG A 223 7.30 -0.23 -24.59
CA ARG A 223 8.64 -0.76 -24.33
C ARG A 223 9.19 -0.15 -23.02
N HIS A 224 9.95 -0.93 -22.24
CA HIS A 224 10.28 -0.59 -20.84
C HIS A 224 11.10 0.67 -20.65
N TRP A 225 11.71 1.16 -21.72
CA TRP A 225 12.47 2.41 -21.73
C TRP A 225 11.61 3.65 -21.99
N PHE A 226 10.32 3.52 -22.26
CA PHE A 226 9.40 4.66 -22.32
C PHE A 226 8.70 4.89 -20.98
N CYS A 227 8.51 6.17 -20.64
CA CYS A 227 7.65 6.57 -19.55
C CYS A 227 6.24 6.03 -19.80
N GLN A 228 5.72 5.30 -18.82
CA GLN A 228 4.40 4.67 -18.93
C GLN A 228 3.82 4.41 -17.54
N PRO A 229 2.49 4.23 -17.43
CA PRO A 229 1.87 4.07 -16.13
C PRO A 229 2.29 2.77 -15.44
N TYR A 230 2.16 2.74 -14.12
CA TYR A 230 2.28 1.51 -13.35
C TYR A 230 0.90 1.05 -12.91
N VAL A 231 0.39 0.04 -13.61
CA VAL A 231 -0.84 -0.65 -13.20
C VAL A 231 -0.46 -1.67 -12.14
N ARG A 232 -0.92 -1.41 -10.91
CA ARG A 232 -0.70 -2.33 -9.78
C ARG A 232 -1.35 -3.69 -10.11
N PRO A 233 -0.59 -4.80 -10.08
CA PRO A 233 -1.17 -6.13 -10.23
C PRO A 233 -2.25 -6.37 -9.17
N ALA A 234 -3.30 -7.10 -9.55
CA ALA A 234 -4.29 -7.56 -8.58
C ALA A 234 -3.59 -8.30 -7.43
N PRO A 235 -4.06 -8.14 -6.17
CA PRO A 235 -3.58 -8.97 -5.09
C PRO A 235 -3.69 -10.42 -5.52
N LYS A 236 -2.59 -11.17 -5.42
CA LYS A 236 -2.67 -12.62 -5.61
C LYS A 236 -3.78 -13.14 -4.69
N PRO A 237 -4.65 -14.04 -5.16
CA PRO A 237 -5.59 -14.72 -4.30
C PRO A 237 -4.86 -15.19 -3.04
N LYS A 238 -5.55 -15.25 -1.89
CA LYS A 238 -5.00 -15.92 -0.70
C LYS A 238 -4.91 -17.44 -0.94
N GLU A 239 -4.43 -17.88 -2.09
CA GLU A 239 -3.98 -19.24 -2.29
C GLU A 239 -2.81 -19.46 -1.33
N ASN A 240 -2.93 -20.51 -0.54
CA ASN A 240 -1.92 -20.99 0.39
C ASN A 240 -1.74 -20.22 1.70
N LYS A 241 -2.83 -19.73 2.32
CA LYS A 241 -2.80 -19.24 3.71
C LYS A 241 -3.83 -19.95 4.59
N VAL A 242 -3.38 -20.68 5.60
CA VAL A 242 -4.27 -21.28 6.62
C VAL A 242 -4.34 -20.32 7.81
N GLU A 243 -5.54 -19.88 8.14
CA GLU A 243 -5.81 -19.24 9.43
C GLU A 243 -5.90 -20.33 10.50
N LYS A 244 -4.94 -20.39 11.41
CA LYS A 244 -5.08 -21.20 12.63
C LYS A 244 -5.28 -20.26 13.84
N PRO A 245 -6.12 -20.63 14.81
CA PRO A 245 -6.09 -20.01 16.13
C PRO A 245 -4.64 -20.03 16.60
N ALA A 246 -4.17 -18.98 17.27
CA ALA A 246 -2.86 -19.03 17.90
C ALA A 246 -2.93 -20.08 19.02
N ILE A 247 -2.70 -21.35 18.68
CA ILE A 247 -2.80 -22.49 19.59
C ILE A 247 -2.04 -22.10 20.85
N CYS A 248 -2.75 -21.92 21.95
CA CYS A 248 -2.13 -21.95 23.27
C CYS A 248 -1.48 -23.32 23.31
N LYS A 249 -0.15 -23.41 23.16
CA LYS A 249 0.56 -24.68 23.27
C LYS A 249 0.14 -25.32 24.59
N VAL A 250 -0.70 -26.32 24.46
CA VAL A 250 -1.13 -27.17 25.54
C VAL A 250 -0.04 -28.21 25.69
N ASN A 251 0.37 -28.54 26.91
CA ASN A 251 1.27 -29.69 27.09
C ASN A 251 0.55 -30.98 26.65
N GLN A 252 1.26 -32.11 26.55
CA GLN A 252 0.71 -33.39 26.07
C GLN A 252 -0.54 -33.86 26.84
N ASN A 253 -0.83 -33.26 28.00
CA ASN A 253 -1.94 -33.59 28.89
C ASN A 253 -3.06 -32.55 28.90
N GLY A 254 -3.11 -31.61 27.94
CA GLY A 254 -4.27 -30.70 27.87
C GLY A 254 -4.22 -29.49 28.82
N GLN A 255 -3.09 -29.23 29.51
CA GLN A 255 -2.99 -28.15 30.51
C GLN A 255 -2.20 -26.91 30.04
N ILE A 256 -2.74 -25.72 30.35
CA ILE A 256 -2.07 -24.42 30.16
C ILE A 256 -1.18 -24.13 31.39
N SER A 257 0.04 -23.60 31.19
CA SER A 257 0.91 -23.22 32.31
C SER A 257 0.22 -22.20 33.25
N LYS A 258 0.25 -22.46 34.56
CA LYS A 258 -0.38 -21.63 35.61
C LYS A 258 -0.02 -20.14 35.52
N THR A 259 1.22 -19.81 35.17
CA THR A 259 1.72 -18.43 35.03
C THR A 259 1.09 -17.67 33.86
N LYS A 260 0.84 -18.37 32.74
CA LYS A 260 0.22 -17.82 31.54
C LYS A 260 -1.28 -17.62 31.75
N LEU A 261 -1.94 -18.58 32.40
CA LEU A 261 -3.34 -18.46 32.81
C LEU A 261 -3.55 -17.24 33.73
N LYS A 262 -2.70 -17.04 34.74
CA LYS A 262 -2.74 -15.84 35.62
C LYS A 262 -2.59 -14.52 34.86
N LYS A 263 -1.62 -14.41 33.93
CA LYS A 263 -1.45 -13.20 33.10
C LYS A 263 -2.65 -12.94 32.18
N MET A 264 -3.28 -14.00 31.67
CA MET A 264 -4.44 -13.91 30.78
C MET A 264 -5.72 -13.52 31.53
N MET A 265 -5.97 -14.11 32.71
CA MET A 265 -7.09 -13.73 33.59
C MET A 265 -7.01 -12.26 34.02
N LYS A 266 -5.80 -11.76 34.31
CA LYS A 266 -5.57 -10.33 34.65
C LYS A 266 -5.93 -9.39 33.49
N ARG A 267 -5.82 -9.86 32.25
CA ARG A 267 -6.13 -9.10 31.02
C ARG A 267 -7.64 -9.05 30.74
N CYS A 268 -8.34 -10.16 30.96
CA CYS A 268 -9.79 -10.23 30.78
C CYS A 268 -10.57 -9.49 31.88
N ARG A 269 -10.04 -9.38 33.11
CA ARG A 269 -10.65 -8.56 34.19
C ARG A 269 -10.74 -7.07 33.86
N LYS A 270 -9.95 -6.56 32.91
CA LYS A 270 -9.98 -5.14 32.48
C LYS A 270 -11.12 -4.80 31.51
N SER A 271 -11.88 -5.80 31.01
CA SER A 271 -12.83 -5.62 29.91
C SER A 271 -14.31 -5.72 30.29
N GLY A 272 -14.66 -5.69 31.58
CA GLY A 272 -16.04 -5.84 32.04
C GLY A 272 -16.52 -7.29 32.03
N ASP A 273 -17.58 -7.55 32.80
CA ASP A 273 -18.03 -8.84 33.30
C ASP A 273 -18.14 -9.96 32.24
N LEU A 274 -17.65 -11.16 32.58
CA LEU A 274 -17.58 -12.33 31.70
C LEU A 274 -18.72 -13.34 31.93
N GLY A 275 -19.65 -13.06 32.87
CA GLY A 275 -20.78 -13.94 33.16
C GLY A 275 -20.34 -15.35 33.58
N VAL A 276 -19.36 -15.41 34.49
CA VAL A 276 -18.73 -16.64 35.02
C VAL A 276 -18.97 -16.82 36.52
N GLU A 277 -19.96 -16.11 37.05
CA GLU A 277 -20.42 -16.22 38.44
C GLU A 277 -21.39 -17.41 38.56
N GLY A 278 -21.28 -18.18 39.65
CA GLY A 278 -22.11 -19.38 39.88
C GLY A 278 -21.68 -20.66 39.15
N LEU A 279 -20.72 -20.61 38.23
CA LEU A 279 -20.22 -21.81 37.51
C LEU A 279 -19.18 -22.58 38.34
N ASP A 280 -19.16 -23.91 38.17
CA ASP A 280 -18.15 -24.76 38.78
C ASP A 280 -16.74 -24.47 38.19
N PRO A 281 -15.65 -24.88 38.88
CA PRO A 281 -14.28 -24.60 38.43
C PRO A 281 -13.92 -25.13 37.03
N ALA A 282 -14.47 -26.28 36.61
CA ALA A 282 -14.20 -26.92 35.34
C ALA A 282 -14.99 -26.26 34.18
N GLU A 283 -16.26 -25.92 34.42
CA GLU A 283 -17.12 -25.20 33.49
C GLU A 283 -16.61 -23.78 33.26
N LYS A 284 -16.19 -23.11 34.33
CA LYS A 284 -15.55 -21.80 34.27
C LYS A 284 -14.28 -21.83 33.43
N ALA A 285 -13.46 -22.87 33.57
CA ALA A 285 -12.26 -23.07 32.76
C ALA A 285 -12.59 -23.27 31.28
N LYS A 286 -13.58 -24.12 30.95
CA LYS A 286 -14.05 -24.36 29.57
C LYS A 286 -14.60 -23.08 28.92
N LYS A 287 -15.47 -22.33 29.62
CA LYS A 287 -16.08 -21.09 29.09
C LYS A 287 -15.02 -20.01 28.84
N LEU A 288 -14.06 -19.86 29.75
CA LEU A 288 -12.92 -18.95 29.58
C LEU A 288 -12.03 -19.37 28.40
N LEU A 289 -11.75 -20.67 28.25
CA LEU A 289 -11.00 -21.22 27.11
C LEU A 289 -11.65 -20.86 25.77
N LYS A 290 -12.98 -21.04 25.66
CA LYS A 290 -13.75 -20.73 24.45
C LYS A 290 -13.71 -19.24 24.10
N ILE A 291 -13.95 -18.36 25.08
CA ILE A 291 -13.85 -16.90 24.90
C ILE A 291 -12.43 -16.50 24.50
N ILE A 292 -11.41 -17.16 25.04
CA ILE A 292 -10.01 -16.94 24.70
C ILE A 292 -9.71 -17.39 23.26
N GLU A 293 -10.22 -18.52 22.81
CA GLU A 293 -10.06 -18.98 21.41
C GLU A 293 -10.71 -18.01 20.42
N GLU A 294 -11.92 -17.56 20.73
CA GLU A 294 -12.67 -16.60 19.89
C GLU A 294 -12.01 -15.22 19.83
N LYS A 295 -11.46 -14.74 20.96
CA LYS A 295 -10.83 -13.40 21.05
C LYS A 295 -9.33 -13.40 20.78
N SER A 296 -8.70 -14.55 20.58
CA SER A 296 -7.25 -14.63 20.32
C SER A 296 -6.93 -14.17 18.90
N PRO A 297 -5.86 -13.38 18.69
CA PRO A 297 -5.46 -12.96 17.35
C PRO A 297 -5.10 -14.19 16.50
N LYS A 298 -5.85 -14.38 15.40
CA LYS A 298 -5.56 -15.43 14.41
C LYS A 298 -4.20 -15.17 13.77
N LYS A 299 -3.33 -16.18 13.74
CA LYS A 299 -2.05 -16.09 13.03
C LYS A 299 -2.19 -16.72 11.66
N VAL A 300 -1.77 -15.95 10.65
CA VAL A 300 -1.75 -16.38 9.25
C VAL A 300 -0.42 -17.06 8.98
N TYR A 301 -0.47 -18.30 8.49
CA TYR A 301 0.71 -19.05 8.07
C TYR A 301 0.63 -19.34 6.58
N ASP A 302 1.77 -19.29 5.89
CA ASP A 302 1.87 -19.78 4.52
C ASP A 302 1.76 -21.31 4.52
N ILE A 303 1.24 -21.92 3.45
CA ILE A 303 1.17 -23.39 3.34
C ILE A 303 2.52 -23.96 2.87
N CYS A 304 2.96 -25.03 3.54
CA CYS A 304 4.09 -25.83 3.10
C CYS A 304 3.79 -26.45 1.74
N VAL A 305 4.59 -26.07 0.74
CA VAL A 305 4.46 -26.55 -0.64
C VAL A 305 4.55 -28.08 -0.80
N LYS A 306 5.09 -28.81 0.19
CA LYS A 306 5.25 -30.28 0.15
C LYS A 306 4.12 -31.05 0.84
N CYS A 307 3.47 -30.50 1.87
CA CYS A 307 2.57 -31.31 2.72
C CYS A 307 1.34 -30.58 3.30
N GLY A 308 1.04 -29.37 2.86
CA GLY A 308 -0.17 -28.67 3.31
C GLY A 308 -0.10 -28.06 4.73
N ASN A 309 0.91 -28.43 5.53
CA ASN A 309 1.08 -27.91 6.89
C ASN A 309 1.53 -26.44 6.93
N PRO A 310 1.33 -25.70 8.04
CA PRO A 310 1.88 -24.36 8.22
C PRO A 310 3.39 -24.29 7.94
N GLY A 311 3.75 -23.58 6.88
CA GLY A 311 5.09 -23.22 6.43
C GLY A 311 5.49 -21.81 6.83
N SER A 312 6.70 -21.42 6.44
CA SER A 312 7.26 -20.10 6.70
C SER A 312 7.70 -19.47 5.38
N SER A 313 7.21 -18.27 5.05
CA SER A 313 7.67 -17.46 3.91
C SER A 313 9.15 -17.13 3.96
N ARG A 314 9.74 -17.07 5.16
CA ARG A 314 11.17 -16.81 5.35
C ARG A 314 12.03 -18.07 5.18
N CYS A 315 11.41 -19.26 5.13
CA CYS A 315 12.14 -20.50 4.86
C CYS A 315 12.63 -20.50 3.41
N ALA A 316 13.89 -20.84 3.19
CA ALA A 316 14.50 -20.93 1.85
C ALA A 316 13.68 -21.79 0.88
N PHE A 317 13.00 -22.83 1.40
CA PHE A 317 12.18 -23.75 0.60
C PHE A 317 10.68 -23.51 0.72
N LYS A 318 10.23 -22.41 1.35
CA LYS A 318 8.81 -22.08 1.60
C LYS A 318 8.00 -23.28 2.15
N SER A 319 8.64 -24.06 3.02
CA SER A 319 8.14 -25.34 3.53
C SER A 319 8.04 -25.31 5.06
N CYS A 320 7.29 -26.23 5.67
CA CYS A 320 7.29 -26.44 7.13
C CYS A 320 8.65 -26.98 7.60
N LYS A 321 8.92 -26.93 8.91
CA LYS A 321 10.22 -27.38 9.48
C LYS A 321 10.58 -28.83 9.10
N PRO A 322 9.68 -29.84 9.19
CA PRO A 322 9.98 -31.21 8.76
C PRO A 322 10.35 -31.32 7.27
N CYS A 323 9.54 -30.76 6.38
CA CYS A 323 9.78 -30.81 4.93
C CYS A 323 11.03 -30.02 4.54
N CYS A 324 11.25 -28.87 5.18
CA CYS A 324 12.47 -28.09 5.03
C CYS A 324 13.69 -28.92 5.46
N LYS A 325 13.63 -29.68 6.57
CA LYS A 325 14.74 -30.50 7.05
C LYS A 325 15.05 -31.67 6.12
N SER A 326 14.05 -32.36 5.55
CA SER A 326 14.30 -33.42 4.55
C SER A 326 14.94 -32.82 3.29
N ARG A 327 14.36 -31.74 2.75
CA ARG A 327 14.90 -31.08 1.56
C ARG A 327 16.30 -30.50 1.78
N SER A 328 16.56 -29.89 2.94
CA SER A 328 17.91 -29.38 3.29
C SER A 328 18.98 -30.48 3.26
N ARG A 329 18.61 -31.73 3.56
CA ARG A 329 19.52 -32.90 3.51
C ARG A 329 19.68 -33.44 2.09
N GLU A 330 18.60 -33.45 1.30
CA GLU A 330 18.60 -33.94 -0.09
C GLU A 330 19.47 -33.08 -1.01
N ILE A 331 19.39 -31.74 -0.86
CA ILE A 331 20.09 -30.79 -1.74
C ILE A 331 21.24 -30.03 -1.06
N ASP A 332 21.60 -30.44 0.16
CA ASP A 332 22.75 -29.90 0.92
C ASP A 332 22.77 -28.37 1.09
N VAL A 333 21.58 -27.78 1.31
CA VAL A 333 21.40 -26.34 1.53
C VAL A 333 20.85 -26.09 2.93
N SER A 334 21.52 -25.23 3.70
CA SER A 334 21.08 -24.84 5.05
C SER A 334 19.92 -23.83 5.03
N CYS A 335 19.02 -23.92 6.01
CA CYS A 335 17.92 -22.98 6.18
C CYS A 335 18.06 -22.21 7.50
N THR A 336 18.36 -20.92 7.40
CA THR A 336 18.56 -20.01 8.55
C THR A 336 17.29 -19.90 9.42
N MET A 337 16.10 -19.96 8.81
CA MET A 337 14.84 -19.87 9.54
C MET A 337 14.49 -21.08 10.40
N HIS A 338 14.85 -22.28 9.96
CA HIS A 338 14.58 -23.52 10.70
C HIS A 338 15.80 -24.04 11.45
N GLN A 339 16.94 -23.35 11.33
CA GLN A 339 18.22 -23.69 11.94
C GLN A 339 18.61 -25.13 11.66
N ASN A 340 18.44 -25.55 10.40
CA ASN A 340 18.94 -26.84 9.94
C ASN A 340 20.42 -26.65 9.59
N SER A 341 21.28 -26.53 10.60
CA SER A 341 22.74 -26.48 10.44
C SER A 341 23.30 -27.90 10.25
N ARG A 342 24.37 -28.04 9.46
CA ARG A 342 25.19 -29.27 9.47
C ARG A 342 25.69 -29.49 10.89
N ALA A 343 25.52 -30.69 11.46
CA ALA A 343 26.50 -31.18 12.41
C ALA A 343 27.77 -31.40 11.59
N LYS A 344 28.84 -30.63 11.87
CA LYS A 344 30.17 -30.97 11.33
C LYS A 344 30.44 -32.41 11.76
N LYS A 345 30.50 -33.36 10.82
CA LYS A 345 31.19 -34.62 11.08
C LYS A 345 32.65 -34.22 11.30
N ALA A 346 33.14 -34.36 12.53
CA ALA A 346 34.57 -34.36 12.79
C ALA A 346 35.19 -35.48 11.93
N GLN A 347 36.36 -35.19 11.36
CA GLN A 347 37.14 -36.10 10.52
C GLN A 347 37.42 -37.42 11.23
#